data_AF-A0A8J7I5H8-F1
#
_entry.id   AF-A0A8J7I5H8-F1
#
_cell.length_a   1.000
_cell.length_b   1.000
_cell.length_c   1.000
_cell.angle_alpha   90.00
_cell.angle_beta   90.00
_cell.angle_gamma   90.00
#
_symmetry.space_group_name_H-M   'P 1'
#
loop_
_entity.id
_entity.type
_entity.pdbx_description
1 polymer ?
#
loop_
_entity_poly.entity_id
_entity_poly.type
_entity_poly.pdbx_seq_one_letter_code
_entity_poly.pdbx_strand_id
1 'polypeptide(L)'
;DSTVLEQAITDTNKSAPEQSHWIEKYRVVRYHQEHYYYRYLWMSARKLHHVHIPGGNVRSQIAQGRKQMVENAIADGKSPVEIEKLIRSWRSQESGN
;
A
#
# COMPACT_ATOMS: atom_id res chain seq x y z
N ASP A 1 2.68 42.20 27.76
CA ASP A 1 2.84 41.76 26.37
C ASP A 1 3.49 40.39 26.30
N SER A 2 2.67 39.37 26.11
CA SER A 2 3.07 37.96 26.13
C SER A 2 2.46 37.28 24.92
N THR A 3 3.10 37.40 23.76
CA THR A 3 2.65 36.74 22.52
C THR A 3 3.86 36.25 21.72
N VAL A 4 4.61 35.29 22.27
CA VAL A 4 5.70 34.64 21.51
C VAL A 4 5.82 33.13 21.75
N LEU A 5 4.87 32.49 22.43
CA LEU A 5 4.99 31.08 22.84
C LEU A 5 3.93 30.13 22.27
N GLU A 6 3.17 30.52 21.24
CA GLU A 6 2.03 29.73 20.75
C GLU A 6 2.20 29.19 19.32
N GLN A 7 3.39 28.71 18.97
CA GLN A 7 3.63 28.03 17.67
C GLN A 7 4.32 26.67 17.81
N ALA A 8 4.21 26.03 18.98
CA ALA A 8 4.83 24.75 19.27
C ALA A 8 3.81 23.65 19.62
N ILE A 9 2.78 23.40 18.78
CA ILE A 9 1.84 22.29 19.04
C ILE A 9 1.27 21.60 17.77
N THR A 10 2.00 21.54 16.65
CA THR A 10 1.57 20.74 15.49
C THR A 10 2.70 19.98 14.80
N ASP A 11 3.68 19.49 15.53
CA ASP A 11 4.48 18.35 15.07
C ASP A 11 3.92 17.09 15.71
N THR A 12 2.78 16.65 15.15
CA THR A 12 2.17 15.35 15.45
C THR A 12 3.23 14.27 15.38
N ASN A 13 3.46 13.62 16.52
CA ASN A 13 4.12 12.33 16.71
C ASN A 13 4.23 11.54 15.40
N LYS A 14 5.39 11.61 14.74
CA LYS A 14 5.83 10.55 13.81
C LYS A 14 6.22 9.34 14.66
N SER A 15 5.28 8.80 15.44
CA SER A 15 5.40 7.41 15.83
C SER A 15 5.44 6.63 14.52
N ALA A 16 6.56 5.97 14.25
CA ALA A 16 6.65 5.03 13.15
C ALA A 16 5.39 4.15 13.26
N PRO A 17 4.57 4.04 12.20
CA PRO A 17 3.35 3.28 12.32
C PRO A 17 3.73 1.89 12.81
N GLU A 18 3.17 1.47 13.95
CA GLU A 18 3.29 0.08 14.45
C GLU A 18 2.75 -0.95 13.44
N GLN A 19 2.17 -0.47 12.34
CA GLN A 19 1.77 -1.24 11.19
C GLN A 19 3.00 -1.88 10.53
N SER A 20 3.17 -3.18 10.79
CA SER A 20 4.20 -3.99 10.14
C SER A 20 3.98 -4.15 8.63
N HIS A 21 2.84 -3.69 8.10
CA HIS A 21 2.42 -3.86 6.71
C HIS A 21 1.30 -2.90 6.29
N TRP A 22 1.31 -2.44 5.03
CA TRP A 22 0.37 -1.44 4.48
C TRP A 22 0.28 -1.49 2.95
N ILE A 23 -0.65 -0.74 2.35
CA ILE A 23 -0.73 -0.53 0.90
C ILE A 23 -0.19 0.86 0.55
N GLU A 24 0.56 0.95 -0.53
CA GLU A 24 1.04 2.21 -1.06
C GLU A 24 0.65 2.39 -2.54
N LYS A 25 0.31 3.62 -2.89
CA LYS A 25 0.18 4.07 -4.28
C LYS A 25 1.54 4.56 -4.77
N TYR A 26 2.01 4.04 -5.90
CA TYR A 26 3.27 4.47 -6.52
C TYR A 26 3.10 4.87 -7.98
N ARG A 27 3.95 5.78 -8.44
CA ARG A 27 3.97 6.30 -9.81
C ARG A 27 5.06 5.60 -10.62
N VAL A 28 4.75 5.27 -11.87
CA VAL A 28 5.70 4.80 -12.88
C VAL A 28 5.48 5.62 -14.15
N VAL A 29 6.54 6.18 -14.71
CA VAL A 29 6.46 6.88 -16.01
C VAL A 29 6.88 5.91 -17.11
N ARG A 30 6.03 5.73 -18.12
CA ARG A 30 6.32 4.92 -19.32
C ARG A 30 5.85 5.68 -20.55
N TYR A 31 6.67 5.72 -21.61
CA TYR A 31 6.34 6.41 -22.87
C TYR A 31 5.79 7.84 -22.67
N HIS A 32 6.41 8.62 -21.78
CA HIS A 32 5.98 9.98 -21.41
C HIS A 32 4.59 10.08 -20.76
N GLN A 33 4.00 8.96 -20.34
CA GLN A 33 2.73 8.89 -19.64
C GLN A 33 2.93 8.44 -18.19
N GLU A 34 2.18 9.05 -17.28
CA GLU A 34 2.18 8.68 -15.87
C GLU A 34 1.19 7.56 -15.60
N HIS A 35 1.68 6.47 -15.03
CA HIS A 35 0.88 5.38 -14.55
C HIS A 35 0.98 5.30 -13.03
N TYR A 36 -0.15 5.02 -12.40
CA TYR A 36 -0.22 4.89 -10.95
C TYR A 36 -0.71 3.49 -10.64
N TYR A 37 -0.08 2.84 -9.68
CA TYR A 37 -0.38 1.47 -9.29
C TYR A 37 -0.42 1.33 -7.78
N TYR A 38 -1.02 0.24 -7.30
CA TYR A 38 -0.95 -0.15 -5.90
C TYR A 38 0.10 -1.24 -5.69
N ARG A 39 0.79 -1.17 -4.55
CA ARG A 39 1.64 -2.25 -4.04
C ARG A 39 1.36 -2.46 -2.56
N TYR A 40 1.44 -3.70 -2.11
CA TYR A 40 1.41 -4.06 -0.70
C TYR A 40 2.85 -4.14 -0.18
N LEU A 41 3.12 -3.59 1.00
CA LEU A 41 4.42 -3.59 1.65
C LEU A 41 4.32 -4.20 3.04
N TRP A 42 5.41 -4.83 3.48
CA TRP A 42 5.54 -5.33 4.83
C TRP A 42 7.00 -5.38 5.29
N MET A 43 7.20 -5.32 6.59
CA MET A 43 8.48 -5.48 7.24
C MET A 43 8.65 -6.93 7.70
N SER A 44 9.78 -7.55 7.35
CA SER A 44 10.19 -8.87 7.87
C SER A 44 11.68 -8.85 8.17
N ALA A 45 12.08 -9.27 9.38
CA ALA A 45 13.48 -9.28 9.81
C ALA A 45 14.25 -7.97 9.50
N ARG A 46 13.60 -6.81 9.72
CA ARG A 46 14.11 -5.45 9.42
C ARG A 46 14.32 -5.14 7.93
N LYS A 47 13.84 -5.98 7.02
CA LYS A 47 13.83 -5.73 5.58
C LYS A 47 12.43 -5.35 5.13
N LEU A 48 12.35 -4.33 4.27
CA LEU A 48 11.11 -3.93 3.63
C LEU A 48 10.89 -4.82 2.40
N HIS A 49 9.76 -5.51 2.39
CA HIS A 49 9.29 -6.31 1.28
C HIS A 49 8.10 -5.63 0.62
N HIS A 50 7.87 -5.92 -0.66
CA HIS A 50 6.71 -5.42 -1.36
C HIS A 50 6.25 -6.36 -2.48
N VAL A 51 4.99 -6.25 -2.87
CA VAL A 51 4.41 -6.94 -4.02
C VAL A 51 3.45 -6.02 -4.76
N HIS A 52 3.56 -5.96 -6.08
CA HIS A 52 2.62 -5.23 -6.93
C HIS A 52 1.24 -5.89 -6.91
N ILE A 53 0.21 -5.10 -6.63
CA ILE A 53 -1.20 -5.52 -6.70
C ILE A 53 -1.64 -5.44 -8.17
N PRO A 54 -1.90 -6.60 -8.83
CA PRO A 54 -2.31 -6.63 -10.24
C PRO A 54 -3.71 -6.02 -10.40
N GLY A 55 -4.12 -5.70 -11.63
CA GLY A 55 -5.41 -5.04 -11.92
C GLY A 55 -5.29 -3.71 -12.65
N GLY A 56 -4.06 -3.32 -13.00
CA GLY A 56 -3.76 -2.15 -13.81
C GLY A 56 -3.64 -0.86 -12.99
N ASN A 57 -3.95 0.27 -13.64
CA ASN A 57 -3.82 1.59 -13.03
C ASN A 57 -4.78 1.75 -11.83
N VAL A 58 -4.46 2.59 -10.84
CA VAL A 58 -5.33 2.85 -9.67
C VAL A 58 -6.75 3.33 -10.01
N ARG A 59 -6.97 3.82 -11.23
CA ARG A 59 -8.29 4.21 -11.73
C ARG A 59 -9.17 3.02 -12.15
N SER A 60 -8.56 1.85 -12.34
CA SER A 60 -9.27 0.61 -12.68
C SER A 60 -10.10 0.13 -11.50
N GLN A 61 -11.36 -0.25 -11.76
CA GLN A 61 -12.23 -0.86 -10.76
C GLN A 61 -11.62 -2.15 -10.18
N ILE A 62 -10.91 -2.93 -11.01
CA ILE A 62 -10.22 -4.15 -10.56
C ILE A 62 -9.13 -3.80 -9.55
N ALA A 63 -8.32 -2.78 -9.83
CA ALA A 63 -7.26 -2.35 -8.91
C ALA A 63 -7.83 -1.81 -7.59
N GLN A 64 -8.94 -1.06 -7.63
CA GLN A 64 -9.62 -0.56 -6.44
C GLN A 64 -10.26 -1.68 -5.61
N GLY A 65 -10.91 -2.65 -6.27
CA GLY A 65 -11.47 -3.81 -5.60
C GLY A 65 -10.39 -4.66 -4.92
N ARG A 66 -9.30 -4.95 -5.63
CA ARG A 66 -8.16 -5.70 -5.07
C ARG A 66 -7.46 -4.95 -3.94
N LYS A 67 -7.33 -3.62 -4.03
CA LYS A 67 -6.87 -2.77 -2.92
C LYS A 67 -7.77 -2.97 -1.69
N GLN A 68 -9.08 -2.83 -1.84
CA GLN A 68 -10.02 -2.99 -0.73
C GLN A 68 -9.94 -4.39 -0.11
N MET A 69 -9.79 -5.44 -0.92
CA MET A 69 -9.60 -6.80 -0.41
C MET A 69 -8.33 -6.93 0.45
N VAL A 70 -7.24 -6.28 0.05
CA VAL A 70 -6.00 -6.27 0.84
C VAL A 70 -6.18 -5.44 2.12
N GLU A 71 -6.83 -4.27 2.06
CA GLU A 71 -7.11 -3.45 3.24
C GLU A 71 -7.98 -4.20 4.25
N ASN A 72 -9.01 -4.91 3.78
CA ASN A 72 -9.83 -5.75 4.64
C ASN A 72 -9.00 -6.89 5.26
N ALA A 73 -8.15 -7.57 4.49
CA ALA A 73 -7.29 -8.62 5.01
C ALA A 73 -6.31 -8.10 6.09
N ILE A 74 -5.79 -6.89 5.93
CA ILE A 74 -4.98 -6.23 6.97
C ILE A 74 -5.83 -5.96 8.21
N ALA A 75 -7.04 -5.43 8.04
CA ALA A 75 -7.97 -5.16 9.15
C ALA A 75 -8.38 -6.44 9.91
N ASP A 76 -8.52 -7.54 9.18
CA ASP A 76 -8.81 -8.88 9.72
C ASP A 76 -7.58 -9.54 10.40
N GLY A 77 -6.43 -8.86 10.45
CA GLY A 77 -5.21 -9.36 11.08
C GLY A 77 -4.50 -10.47 10.30
N LYS A 78 -4.72 -10.56 8.98
CA LYS A 78 -4.02 -11.55 8.14
C LYS A 78 -2.53 -11.29 8.09
N SER A 79 -1.75 -12.37 8.12
CA SER A 79 -0.29 -12.26 8.05
C SER A 79 0.18 -11.80 6.65
N PRO A 80 1.36 -11.17 6.55
CA PRO A 80 1.89 -10.77 5.24
C PRO A 80 2.05 -11.91 4.24
N VAL A 81 2.33 -13.14 4.70
CA VAL A 81 2.45 -14.32 3.85
C VAL A 81 1.10 -14.70 3.24
N GLU A 82 0.02 -14.65 4.02
CA GLU A 82 -1.34 -14.90 3.52
C GLU A 82 -1.77 -13.85 2.50
N ILE A 83 -1.51 -12.57 2.79
CA ILE A 83 -1.84 -11.45 1.89
C ILE A 83 -1.01 -11.54 0.61
N GLU A 84 0.28 -11.86 0.70
CA GLU A 84 1.12 -12.08 -0.48
C GLU A 84 0.57 -13.22 -1.35
N LYS A 85 0.18 -14.34 -0.74
CA LYS A 85 -0.43 -15.47 -1.46
C LYS A 85 -1.74 -15.08 -2.15
N LEU A 86 -2.59 -14.30 -1.46
CA LEU A 86 -3.80 -13.73 -2.05
C LEU A 86 -3.48 -12.89 -3.28
N ILE A 87 -2.53 -11.95 -3.18
CA ILE A 87 -2.15 -11.06 -4.29
C ILE A 87 -1.57 -11.85 -5.47
N ARG A 88 -0.75 -12.88 -5.19
CA ARG A 88 -0.16 -13.73 -6.23
C ARG A 88 -1.19 -14.58 -6.96
N SER A 89 -2.27 -15.00 -6.29
CA SER A 89 -3.34 -15.80 -6.90
C SER A 89 -4.02 -15.08 -8.08
N TRP A 90 -4.05 -13.75 -8.06
CA TRP A 90 -4.62 -12.94 -9.12
C TRP A 90 -3.79 -12.89 -10.40
N ARG A 91 -2.48 -13.13 -10.31
CA ARG A 91 -1.61 -13.16 -11.51
C ARG A 91 -1.84 -14.41 -12.34
N SER A 92 -2.16 -15.53 -11.71
CA SER A 92 -2.47 -16.79 -12.40
C SER A 92 -3.77 -16.73 -13.22
N GLN A 93 -4.61 -15.72 -13.00
CA GLN A 93 -5.87 -15.52 -13.71
C GLN A 93 -5.72 -14.62 -14.96
N GLU A 94 -4.56 -13.97 -15.16
CA GLU A 94 -4.34 -13.03 -16.27
C GLU A 94 -3.60 -13.67 -17.47
N SER A 95 -3.14 -14.92 -17.34
CA SER A 95 -2.42 -15.66 -18.41
C SER A 95 -3.31 -16.55 -19.31
N GLY A 96 -4.63 -16.48 -19.15
CA GLY A 96 -5.59 -17.23 -19.97
C GLY A 96 -6.36 -16.31 -20.90
N ASN A 97 -5.68 -15.78 -21.93
CA ASN A 97 -6.33 -15.17 -23.09
C ASN A 97 -5.46 -15.35 -24.33
#